data_AF-A0A388LHX3-F1
#
_entry.id   AF-A0A388LHX3-F1
#
_cell.length_a   1.000
_cell.length_b   1.000
_cell.length_c   1.000
_cell.angle_alpha   90.00
_cell.angle_beta   90.00
_cell.angle_gamma   90.00
#
_symmetry.space_group_name_H-M   'P 1'
#
loop_
_entity.id
_entity.type
_entity.pdbx_description
1 polymer ?
#
loop_
_entity_poly.entity_id
_entity_poly.type
_entity_poly.pdbx_seq_one_letter_code
_entity_poly.pdbx_strand_id
1 'polypeptide(L)'
;MVLTRSKTSGMDQQPGEITEAYEARMLDMVAEFKQRAAAATSAYKKEDEEAEEQRRLAEQQQQADAEAARKVADERFRLCRDKLLECEGDIEVIAGEWAVAAEEEGAPPAVRGLATTTEHVSDLVATCAAQQEDILYMDTLV
;
A
#
# COMPACT_ATOMS: atom_id res chain seq x y z
N MET A 1 -30.50 6.32 -25.51
CA MET A 1 -31.80 6.86 -25.08
C MET A 1 -32.88 6.23 -25.95
N VAL A 2 -33.69 5.32 -25.41
CA VAL A 2 -34.76 4.65 -26.17
C VAL A 2 -36.03 5.49 -26.04
N LEU A 3 -36.59 5.98 -27.14
CA LEU A 3 -37.93 6.61 -27.10
C LEU A 3 -38.96 5.53 -26.78
N THR A 4 -39.65 5.69 -25.66
CA THR A 4 -40.76 4.82 -25.30
C THR A 4 -41.99 5.17 -26.14
N ARG A 5 -42.79 4.16 -26.50
CA ARG A 5 -44.00 4.26 -27.34
C ARG A 5 -44.99 5.35 -26.91
N SER A 6 -44.99 5.71 -25.62
CA SER A 6 -45.84 6.78 -25.07
C SER A 6 -45.37 8.19 -25.44
N LYS A 7 -44.08 8.39 -25.73
CA LYS A 7 -43.54 9.69 -26.16
C LYS A 7 -43.69 9.94 -27.66
N THR A 8 -43.73 8.89 -28.48
CA THR A 8 -43.97 9.02 -29.93
C THR A 8 -45.42 9.32 -30.26
N SER A 9 -46.37 8.97 -29.38
CA SER A 9 -47.81 9.30 -29.55
C SER A 9 -48.11 10.80 -29.52
N GLY A 10 -47.25 11.62 -28.91
CA GLY A 10 -47.37 13.08 -28.93
C GLY A 10 -46.77 13.75 -30.17
N MET A 11 -46.13 12.96 -31.03
CA MET A 11 -45.48 13.42 -32.25
C MET A 11 -46.40 13.37 -33.47
N ASP A 12 -47.59 12.78 -33.37
CA ASP A 12 -48.56 12.77 -34.46
C ASP A 12 -49.28 14.13 -34.56
N GLN A 13 -49.66 14.52 -35.78
CA GLN A 13 -50.43 15.75 -36.01
C GLN A 13 -51.83 15.59 -35.42
N GLN A 14 -52.28 16.58 -34.64
CA GLN A 14 -53.57 16.50 -33.97
C GLN A 14 -54.74 16.82 -34.93
N PRO A 15 -55.93 16.25 -34.71
CA PRO A 15 -57.10 16.58 -35.52
C PRO A 15 -57.44 18.08 -35.43
N GLY A 16 -57.45 18.77 -36.56
CA GLY A 16 -57.71 20.22 -36.63
C GLY A 16 -56.49 21.12 -36.45
N GLU A 17 -55.29 20.54 -36.28
CA GLU A 17 -54.05 21.30 -36.19
C GLU A 17 -53.54 21.68 -37.59
N ILE A 18 -53.32 22.98 -37.81
CA ILE A 18 -52.66 23.47 -39.02
C ILE A 18 -51.17 23.09 -39.02
N THR A 19 -50.62 22.82 -40.21
CA THR A 19 -49.25 22.29 -40.37
C THR A 19 -48.18 23.12 -39.65
N GLU A 20 -48.30 24.45 -39.66
CA GLU A 20 -47.34 25.34 -39.00
C GLU A 20 -47.32 25.18 -37.47
N ALA A 21 -48.49 24.97 -36.84
CA ALA A 21 -48.58 24.72 -35.41
C ALA A 21 -48.00 23.35 -35.02
N TYR A 22 -48.20 22.35 -35.89
CA TYR A 22 -47.59 21.03 -35.73
C TYR A 22 -46.05 21.09 -35.79
N GLU A 23 -45.50 21.76 -36.80
CA GLU A 23 -44.06 21.93 -36.96
C GLU A 23 -43.43 22.67 -35.77
N ALA A 24 -44.08 23.74 -35.28
CA ALA A 24 -43.64 24.47 -34.10
C ALA A 24 -43.60 23.57 -32.83
N ARG A 25 -44.65 22.78 -32.58
CA ARG A 25 -44.66 21.82 -31.45
C ARG A 25 -43.54 20.79 -31.58
N MET A 26 -43.30 20.28 -32.78
CA MET A 26 -42.25 19.28 -33.01
C MET A 26 -40.86 19.86 -32.76
N LEU A 27 -40.61 21.12 -33.16
CA LEU A 27 -39.36 21.81 -32.87
C LEU A 27 -39.14 22.01 -31.36
N ASP A 28 -40.17 22.45 -30.63
CA ASP A 28 -40.12 22.60 -29.17
C ASP A 28 -39.85 21.27 -28.47
N MET A 29 -40.52 20.19 -28.91
CA MET A 29 -40.32 18.85 -28.36
C MET A 29 -38.90 18.35 -28.60
N VAL A 30 -38.34 18.55 -29.80
CA VAL A 30 -36.95 18.20 -30.12
C VAL A 30 -35.96 19.03 -29.28
N ALA A 31 -36.22 20.32 -29.07
CA ALA A 31 -35.40 21.17 -28.22
C ALA A 31 -35.42 20.68 -26.76
N GLU A 32 -36.59 20.33 -26.24
CA GLU A 32 -36.75 19.77 -24.89
C GLU A 32 -36.01 18.43 -24.72
N PHE A 33 -36.09 17.54 -25.71
CA PHE A 33 -35.34 16.28 -25.70
C PHE A 33 -33.84 16.50 -25.72
N LYS A 34 -33.35 17.44 -26.56
CA LYS A 34 -31.93 17.81 -26.60
C LYS A 34 -31.47 18.37 -25.27
N GLN A 35 -32.26 19.25 -24.65
CA GLN A 35 -31.94 19.82 -23.34
C GLN A 35 -31.90 18.73 -22.25
N ARG A 36 -32.88 17.82 -22.21
CA ARG A 36 -32.87 16.70 -21.26
C ARG A 36 -31.70 15.74 -21.48
N ALA A 37 -31.37 15.44 -22.73
CA ALA A 37 -30.22 14.60 -23.06
C ALA A 37 -28.91 15.26 -22.61
N ALA A 38 -28.74 16.56 -22.88
CA ALA A 38 -27.58 17.33 -22.42
C ALA A 38 -27.48 17.35 -20.89
N ALA A 39 -28.59 17.64 -20.20
CA ALA A 39 -28.64 17.64 -18.74
C ALA A 39 -28.30 16.26 -18.14
N ALA A 40 -28.84 15.17 -18.72
CA ALA A 40 -28.52 13.82 -18.30
C ALA A 40 -27.03 13.50 -18.49
N THR A 41 -26.46 13.82 -19.66
CA THR A 41 -25.02 13.61 -19.89
C THR A 41 -24.14 14.42 -18.95
N SER A 42 -24.56 15.65 -18.61
CA SER A 42 -23.83 16.48 -17.63
C SER A 42 -23.92 15.91 -16.22
N ALA A 43 -25.08 15.38 -15.83
CA ALA A 43 -25.25 14.74 -14.52
C ALA A 43 -24.38 13.48 -14.41
N TYR A 44 -24.42 12.61 -15.41
CA TYR A 44 -23.58 11.41 -15.45
C TYR A 44 -22.08 11.73 -15.39
N LYS A 45 -21.63 12.74 -16.14
CA LYS A 45 -20.22 13.18 -16.08
C LYS A 45 -19.83 13.64 -14.69
N LYS A 46 -20.69 14.42 -14.04
CA LYS A 46 -20.42 14.91 -12.68
C LYS A 46 -20.38 13.78 -11.66
N GLU A 47 -21.29 12.81 -11.76
CA GLU A 47 -21.30 11.63 -10.88
C GLU A 47 -20.05 10.76 -11.08
N ASP A 48 -19.59 10.60 -12.33
CA ASP A 48 -18.38 9.85 -12.65
C ASP A 48 -17.11 10.56 -12.13
N GLU A 49 -17.04 11.89 -12.31
CA GLU A 49 -15.96 12.72 -11.75
C GLU A 49 -15.90 12.61 -10.21
N GLU A 50 -17.04 12.72 -9.53
CA GLU A 50 -17.12 12.56 -8.08
C GLU A 50 -16.70 11.14 -7.63
N ALA A 51 -17.12 10.10 -8.37
CA ALA A 51 -16.72 8.73 -8.10
C ALA A 51 -15.21 8.50 -8.32
N GLU A 52 -14.61 9.13 -9.33
CA GLU A 52 -13.16 9.11 -9.53
C GLU A 52 -12.41 9.82 -8.41
N GLU A 53 -12.87 10.98 -7.95
CA GLU A 53 -12.26 11.70 -6.83
C GLU A 53 -12.28 10.86 -5.56
N GLN A 54 -13.41 10.22 -5.24
CA GLN A 54 -13.52 9.30 -4.11
C GLN A 54 -12.57 8.11 -4.23
N ARG A 55 -12.44 7.50 -5.43
CA ARG A 55 -11.47 6.42 -5.68
C ARG A 55 -10.04 6.88 -5.44
N ARG A 56 -9.65 8.04 -5.97
CA ARG A 56 -8.29 8.61 -5.78
C ARG A 56 -7.98 8.86 -4.31
N LEU A 57 -8.94 9.36 -3.53
CA LEU A 57 -8.76 9.56 -2.09
C LEU A 57 -8.58 8.23 -1.35
N ALA A 58 -9.36 7.21 -1.68
CA ALA A 58 -9.23 5.90 -1.07
C ALA A 58 -7.87 5.24 -1.41
N GLU A 59 -7.41 5.36 -2.65
CA GLU A 59 -6.10 4.88 -3.08
C GLU A 59 -4.96 5.61 -2.36
N GLN A 60 -5.05 6.94 -2.23
CA GLN A 60 -4.07 7.73 -1.47
C GLN A 60 -4.01 7.30 0.00
N GLN A 61 -5.16 7.08 0.63
CA GLN A 61 -5.20 6.61 2.01
C GLN A 61 -4.59 5.21 2.13
N GLN A 62 -4.93 4.29 1.23
CA GLN A 62 -4.35 2.95 1.22
C GLN A 62 -2.84 2.99 1.05
N GLN A 63 -2.33 3.87 0.18
CA GLN A 63 -0.90 4.03 -0.03
C GLN A 63 -0.20 4.63 1.19
N ALA A 64 -0.82 5.61 1.85
CA ALA A 64 -0.30 6.18 3.10
C ALA A 64 -0.25 5.14 4.23
N ASP A 65 -1.28 4.31 4.36
CA ASP A 65 -1.33 3.23 5.35
C ASP A 65 -0.28 2.15 5.06
N ALA A 66 -0.10 1.77 3.79
CA ALA A 66 0.94 0.84 3.37
C ALA A 66 2.36 1.39 3.64
N GLU A 67 2.59 2.67 3.37
CA GLU A 67 3.85 3.34 3.68
C GLU A 67 4.11 3.38 5.20
N ALA A 68 3.08 3.71 5.99
CA ALA A 68 3.19 3.69 7.44
C ALA A 68 3.51 2.28 7.98
N ALA A 69 2.85 1.25 7.45
CA ALA A 69 3.14 -0.14 7.81
C ALA A 69 4.58 -0.55 7.46
N ARG A 70 5.07 -0.15 6.27
CA ARG A 70 6.46 -0.38 5.87
C ARG A 70 7.44 0.30 6.83
N LYS A 71 7.22 1.58 7.17
CA LYS A 71 8.07 2.31 8.13
C LYS A 71 8.13 1.62 9.50
N VAL A 72 6.99 1.15 10.02
CA VAL A 72 6.95 0.42 11.29
C VAL A 72 7.71 -0.91 11.22
N ALA A 73 7.61 -1.62 10.10
CA ALA A 73 8.38 -2.85 9.88
C ALA A 73 9.89 -2.57 9.83
N ASP A 74 10.31 -1.55 9.08
CA ASP A 74 11.72 -1.13 8.96
C ASP A 74 12.29 -0.71 10.31
N GLU A 75 11.54 0.06 11.12
CA GLU A 75 11.96 0.45 12.47
C GLU A 75 12.10 -0.75 13.39
N ARG A 76 11.16 -1.70 13.35
CA ARG A 76 11.25 -2.94 14.13
C ARG A 76 12.48 -3.77 13.72
N PHE A 77 12.76 -3.85 12.43
CA PHE A 77 13.93 -4.56 11.93
C PHE A 77 15.21 -3.88 12.42
N ARG A 78 15.33 -2.56 12.26
CA ARG A 78 16.46 -1.77 12.76
C ARG A 78 16.69 -1.99 14.26
N LEU A 79 15.62 -1.92 15.06
CA LEU A 79 15.72 -2.16 16.49
C LEU A 79 16.18 -3.59 16.82
N CYS A 80 15.72 -4.59 16.06
CA CYS A 80 16.15 -5.97 16.23
C CYS A 80 17.65 -6.13 15.95
N ARG A 81 18.12 -5.53 14.85
CA ARG A 81 19.53 -5.53 14.47
C ARG A 81 20.40 -4.81 15.48
N ASP A 82 20.00 -3.62 15.92
CA ASP A 82 20.79 -2.83 16.87
C ASP A 82 20.96 -3.60 18.20
N LYS A 83 19.92 -4.31 18.65
CA LYS A 83 20.01 -5.24 19.79
C LYS A 83 20.92 -6.44 19.54
N LEU A 84 20.94 -6.98 18.32
CA LEU A 84 21.82 -8.10 17.97
C LEU A 84 23.29 -7.66 18.02
N LEU A 85 23.60 -6.48 17.48
CA LEU A 85 24.95 -5.90 17.51
C LEU A 85 25.41 -5.57 18.95
N GLU A 86 24.50 -5.10 19.80
CA GLU A 86 24.77 -4.92 21.23
C GLU A 86 25.12 -6.26 21.90
N CYS A 87 24.31 -7.30 21.65
CA CYS A 87 24.57 -8.64 22.16
C CYS A 87 25.86 -9.25 21.62
N GLU A 88 26.21 -8.99 20.36
CA GLU A 88 27.46 -9.43 19.73
C GLU A 88 28.67 -8.88 20.49
N GLY A 89 28.70 -7.57 20.73
CA GLY A 89 29.78 -6.93 21.48
C GLY A 89 29.89 -7.42 22.91
N ASP A 90 28.77 -7.58 23.62
CA ASP A 90 28.76 -8.12 24.99
C ASP A 90 29.31 -9.55 25.04
N ILE A 91 28.93 -10.39 24.08
CA ILE A 91 29.40 -11.78 24.00
C ILE A 91 30.88 -11.85 23.61
N GLU A 92 31.34 -11.00 22.69
CA GLU A 92 32.75 -10.93 22.29
C GLU A 92 33.65 -10.59 23.49
N VAL A 93 33.23 -9.63 24.33
CA VAL A 93 33.94 -9.28 25.57
C VAL A 93 34.00 -10.48 26.51
N ILE A 94 32.87 -11.15 26.75
CA ILE A 94 32.80 -12.33 27.62
C ILE A 94 33.67 -13.46 27.08
N ALA A 95 33.64 -13.71 25.77
CA ALA A 95 34.47 -14.73 25.12
C ALA A 95 35.96 -14.43 25.32
N GLY A 96 36.36 -13.16 25.18
CA GLY A 96 37.73 -12.71 25.48
C GLY A 96 38.15 -12.95 26.92
N GLU A 97 37.27 -12.66 27.90
CA GLU A 97 37.54 -12.93 29.32
C GLU A 97 37.75 -14.42 29.61
N TRP A 98 36.89 -15.28 29.06
CA TRP A 98 37.02 -16.73 29.22
C TRP A 98 38.24 -17.29 28.49
N ALA A 99 38.61 -16.74 27.33
CA ALA A 99 39.84 -17.11 26.63
C ALA A 99 41.07 -16.83 27.50
N VAL A 100 41.16 -15.65 28.11
CA VAL A 100 42.25 -15.31 29.05
C VAL A 100 42.27 -16.27 30.25
N ALA A 101 41.11 -16.58 30.83
CA ALA A 101 41.02 -17.51 31.97
C ALA A 101 41.37 -18.96 31.60
N ALA A 102 41.13 -19.37 30.35
CA ALA A 102 41.43 -20.72 29.85
C ALA A 102 42.92 -20.95 29.60
N GLU A 103 43.65 -19.89 29.22
CA GLU A 103 45.10 -19.89 28.98
C GLU A 103 45.93 -19.83 30.28
N GLU A 104 45.30 -19.57 31.44
CA GLU A 104 45.98 -19.58 32.73
C GLU A 104 46.56 -20.96 33.07
N GLU A 105 47.80 -21.00 33.56
CA GLU A 105 48.47 -22.25 33.91
C GLU A 105 47.72 -23.01 35.01
N GLY A 106 47.30 -24.24 34.70
CA GLY A 106 46.51 -25.05 35.62
C GLY A 106 45.00 -24.79 35.58
N ALA A 107 44.49 -24.02 34.61
CA ALA A 107 43.06 -23.77 34.47
C ALA A 107 42.23 -25.08 34.49
N PRO A 108 41.09 -25.13 35.19
CA PRO A 108 40.23 -26.31 35.22
C PRO A 108 39.69 -26.67 33.83
N PRO A 109 39.48 -27.97 33.50
CA PRO A 109 38.85 -28.37 32.24
C PRO A 109 37.49 -27.71 31.98
N ALA A 110 36.72 -27.42 33.05
CA ALA A 110 35.45 -26.71 32.93
C ALA A 110 35.60 -25.28 32.41
N VAL A 111 36.68 -24.57 32.79
CA VAL A 111 36.97 -23.19 32.33
C VAL A 111 37.32 -23.21 30.83
N ARG A 112 38.18 -24.14 30.41
CA ARG A 112 38.47 -24.34 28.97
C ARG A 112 37.21 -24.69 28.16
N GLY A 113 36.35 -25.56 28.70
CA GLY A 113 35.09 -25.90 28.06
C GLY A 113 34.12 -24.71 27.93
N LEU A 114 34.07 -23.84 28.95
CA LEU A 114 33.30 -22.59 28.88
C LEU A 114 33.87 -21.65 27.83
N ALA A 115 35.19 -21.44 27.78
CA ALA A 115 35.84 -20.59 26.79
C ALA A 115 35.52 -21.02 25.34
N THR A 116 35.67 -22.31 25.03
CA THR A 116 35.31 -22.85 23.71
C THR A 116 33.82 -22.68 23.41
N THR A 117 32.94 -22.84 24.41
CA THR A 117 31.50 -22.65 24.22
C THR A 117 31.16 -21.19 23.94
N THR A 118 31.76 -20.25 24.66
CA THR A 118 31.53 -18.82 24.46
C THR A 118 32.09 -18.33 23.14
N GLU A 119 33.23 -18.86 22.69
CA GLU A 119 33.78 -18.60 21.35
C GLU A 119 32.81 -19.04 20.25
N HIS A 120 32.31 -20.28 20.31
CA HIS A 120 31.32 -20.76 19.33
C HIS A 120 30.03 -19.93 19.31
N VAL A 121 29.58 -19.44 20.47
CA VAL A 121 28.40 -18.56 20.55
C VAL A 121 28.72 -17.19 19.93
N SER A 122 29.91 -16.64 20.19
CA SER A 122 30.37 -15.39 19.57
C SER A 122 30.39 -15.50 18.04
N ASP A 123 30.99 -16.56 17.50
CA ASP A 123 31.04 -16.82 16.06
C ASP A 123 29.65 -16.95 15.42
N LEU A 124 28.74 -17.64 16.12
CA LEU A 124 27.37 -17.81 15.65
C LEU A 124 26.62 -16.47 15.61
N VAL A 125 26.78 -15.64 16.64
CA VAL A 125 26.14 -14.32 16.72
C VAL A 125 26.71 -13.38 15.66
N ALA A 126 28.03 -13.37 15.47
CA ALA A 126 28.69 -12.60 14.41
C ALA A 126 28.21 -13.03 13.01
N THR A 127 28.05 -14.33 12.79
CA THR A 127 27.48 -14.85 11.53
C THR A 127 26.02 -14.40 11.35
N CYS A 128 25.21 -14.43 12.41
CA CYS A 128 23.83 -13.93 12.38
C CYS A 128 23.77 -12.42 12.07
N ALA A 129 24.68 -11.63 12.65
CA ALA A 129 24.76 -10.19 12.42
C ALA A 129 25.10 -9.89 10.95
N ALA A 130 26.13 -10.53 10.40
CA ALA A 130 26.49 -10.41 8.99
C ALA A 130 25.35 -10.82 8.04
N GLN A 131 24.61 -11.89 8.36
CA GLN A 131 23.46 -12.32 7.57
C GLN A 131 22.29 -11.33 7.59
N GLN A 132 22.07 -10.59 8.69
CA GLN A 132 21.03 -9.57 8.73
C GLN A 132 21.34 -8.38 7.80
N GLU A 133 22.62 -8.06 7.57
CA GLU A 133 23.02 -7.01 6.63
C GLU A 133 22.76 -7.40 5.17
N ASP A 134 23.00 -8.67 4.82
CA ASP A 134 22.74 -9.19 3.46
C ASP A 134 21.24 -9.27 3.14
N ILE A 135 20.39 -9.66 4.10
CA ILE A 135 18.93 -9.73 3.91
C ILE A 135 18.35 -8.33 3.67
N LEU A 136 18.83 -7.31 4.40
CA LEU A 136 18.41 -5.93 4.22
C LEU A 136 18.74 -5.37 2.83
N TYR A 137 19.91 -5.74 2.27
CA TYR A 137 20.30 -5.28 0.95
C TYR A 137 19.33 -5.76 -0.15
N MET A 138 18.77 -6.97 0.00
CA MET A 138 17.83 -7.55 -0.96
C MET A 138 16.44 -6.90 -0.92
N ASP A 139 15.96 -6.47 0.24
CA ASP A 139 14.66 -5.78 0.39
C ASP A 139 14.66 -4.33 -0.13
N THR A 140 15.83 -3.75 -0.40
CA THR A 140 15.97 -2.38 -0.94
C THR A 140 16.09 -2.32 -2.46
N LEU A 141 16.22 -3.48 -3.13
CA LEU A 141 16.37 -3.60 -4.59
C LEU A 141 15.07 -3.95 -5.34
N VAL A 142 13.94 -4.04 -4.63
CA VAL A 142 12.59 -4.30 -5.17
C VAL A 142 11.71 -3.07 -5.02
#